data_AF-A0ABD6J0H0-F1
#
_entry.id   AF-A0ABD6J0H0-F1
#
_cell.length_a   1.000
_cell.length_b   1.000
_cell.length_c   1.000
_cell.angle_alpha   90.00
_cell.angle_beta   90.00
_cell.angle_gamma   90.00
#
_symmetry.space_group_name_H-M   'P 1'
#
loop_
_entity.id
_entity.type
_entity.pdbx_description
1 polymer ?
#
loop_
_entity_poly.entity_id
_entity_poly.type
_entity_poly.pdbx_seq_one_letter_code
_entity_poly.pdbx_strand_id
1 'polypeptide(L)'
;MSKYQESAAARVLVGVSGSPGSLAALGRAAVEARLRGAQLWPVTAWEPPEGDLAARRFPAAAALVPEWERLARERLLDALRAVFGDASTGLPGGTLV
;
A
#
# COMPACT_ATOMS: atom_id res chain seq x y z
N MET A 1 31.30 -22.17 -2.27
CA MET A 1 31.06 -20.76 -1.90
C MET A 1 29.57 -20.50 -1.97
N SER A 2 28.86 -20.75 -0.86
CA SER A 2 27.42 -20.51 -0.74
C SER A 2 27.21 -19.01 -0.58
N LYS A 3 26.55 -18.41 -1.56
CA LYS A 3 25.97 -17.07 -1.46
C LYS A 3 24.95 -17.13 -0.33
N TYR A 4 25.35 -16.70 0.86
CA TYR A 4 24.39 -16.20 1.83
C TYR A 4 23.64 -15.10 1.09
N GLN A 5 22.47 -15.41 0.55
CA GLN A 5 21.49 -14.36 0.32
C GLN A 5 21.39 -13.69 1.68
N GLU A 6 21.79 -12.43 1.77
CA GLU A 6 21.41 -11.59 2.90
C GLU A 6 19.95 -11.92 3.18
N SER A 7 19.68 -12.44 4.39
CA SER A 7 18.33 -12.78 4.81
C SER A 7 17.46 -11.61 4.42
N ALA A 8 16.60 -11.77 3.40
CA ALA A 8 15.79 -10.68 2.90
C ALA A 8 15.08 -10.07 4.12
N ALA A 9 15.35 -8.79 4.40
CA ALA A 9 14.89 -8.16 5.64
C ALA A 9 13.40 -8.49 5.83
N ALA A 10 13.03 -8.97 7.01
CA ALA A 10 11.67 -9.39 7.31
C ALA A 10 10.69 -8.25 6.95
N ARG A 11 9.51 -8.59 6.41
CA ARG A 11 8.54 -7.61 5.93
C ARG A 11 7.19 -7.82 6.60
N VAL A 12 6.54 -6.73 6.96
CA VAL A 12 5.15 -6.67 7.40
C VAL A 12 4.35 -5.99 6.29
N LEU A 13 3.40 -6.72 5.70
CA LEU A 13 2.47 -6.18 4.71
C LEU A 13 1.12 -5.89 5.36
N VAL A 14 0.50 -4.78 4.98
CA VAL A 14 -0.82 -4.41 5.50
C VAL A 14 -1.68 -3.83 4.38
N GLY A 15 -2.89 -4.37 4.23
CA GLY A 15 -3.89 -3.83 3.31
C GLY A 15 -4.53 -2.57 3.88
N VAL A 16 -4.61 -1.52 3.05
CA VAL A 16 -5.14 -0.21 3.41
C VAL A 16 -6.28 0.13 2.46
N SER A 17 -7.46 0.37 3.02
CA SER A 17 -8.65 0.78 2.26
C SER A 17 -9.14 2.18 2.63
N GLY A 18 -8.54 2.81 3.64
CA GLY A 18 -9.00 4.06 4.24
C GLY A 18 -10.14 3.87 5.27
N SER A 19 -10.64 2.64 5.44
CA SER A 19 -11.62 2.34 6.49
C SER A 19 -10.99 2.44 7.89
N PRO A 20 -11.77 2.77 8.95
CA PRO A 20 -11.25 2.84 10.32
C PRO A 20 -10.53 1.56 10.77
N GLY A 21 -11.06 0.39 10.41
CA GLY A 21 -10.42 -0.89 10.70
C GLY A 21 -9.07 -1.05 10.00
N SER A 22 -8.95 -0.63 8.73
CA SER A 22 -7.67 -0.66 8.01
C SER A 22 -6.64 0.32 8.58
N LEU A 23 -7.06 1.49 9.09
CA LEU A 23 -6.17 2.44 9.76
C LEU A 23 -5.64 1.87 11.09
N ALA A 24 -6.50 1.21 11.87
CA ALA A 24 -6.08 0.51 13.08
C ALA A 24 -5.09 -0.63 12.76
N ALA A 25 -5.35 -1.39 11.70
CA ALA A 25 -4.44 -2.44 11.23
C ALA A 25 -3.08 -1.87 10.79
N LEU A 26 -3.07 -0.74 10.09
CA LEU A 26 -1.85 -0.03 9.68
C LEU A 26 -1.02 0.41 10.90
N GLY A 27 -1.65 0.98 11.92
CA GLY A 27 -0.98 1.34 13.17
C GLY A 27 -0.37 0.12 13.88
N ARG A 28 -1.11 -0.99 13.95
CA ARG A 28 -0.60 -2.25 14.53
C ARG A 28 0.55 -2.85 13.72
N ALA A 29 0.47 -2.81 12.39
CA ALA A 29 1.53 -3.28 11.51
C ALA A 29 2.82 -2.48 11.69
N ALA A 30 2.73 -1.18 11.90
CA ALA A 30 3.89 -0.34 12.19
C ALA A 30 4.56 -0.69 13.53
N VAL A 31 3.77 -0.95 14.57
CA VAL A 31 4.29 -1.44 15.86
C VAL A 31 5.00 -2.79 15.66
N GLU A 32 4.38 -3.71 14.94
CA GLU A 32 4.97 -5.03 14.67
C GLU A 32 6.28 -4.93 13.88
N ALA A 33 6.31 -4.09 12.84
CA ALA A 33 7.50 -3.87 12.02
C ALA A 33 8.65 -3.32 12.87
N ARG A 34 8.37 -2.36 13.76
CA ARG A 34 9.36 -1.79 14.69
C ARG A 34 9.91 -2.85 15.66
N LEU A 35 9.03 -3.64 16.27
CA LEU A 35 9.41 -4.69 17.21
C LEU A 35 10.31 -5.76 16.57
N ARG A 36 10.08 -6.07 15.30
CA ARG A 36 10.84 -7.09 14.55
C ARG A 36 12.05 -6.55 13.80
N GLY A 37 12.30 -5.24 13.81
CA GLY A 37 13.27 -4.61 12.91
C GLY A 37 12.97 -4.88 11.43
N ALA A 38 11.69 -5.03 11.10
CA ALA A 38 11.19 -5.41 9.79
C ALA A 38 10.79 -4.17 8.97
N GLN A 39 10.75 -4.33 7.65
CA GLN A 39 10.21 -3.32 6.75
C GLN A 39 8.68 -3.29 6.83
N LEU A 40 8.07 -2.11 6.70
CA LEU A 40 6.62 -1.96 6.59
C LEU A 40 6.22 -1.65 5.15
N TRP A 41 5.23 -2.39 4.65
CA TRP A 41 4.68 -2.25 3.30
C TRP A 41 3.16 -2.06 3.33
N PRO A 42 2.67 -0.81 3.38
CA PRO A 42 1.26 -0.49 3.18
C PRO A 42 0.86 -0.73 1.72
N VAL A 43 -0.25 -1.43 1.50
CA VAL A 43 -0.73 -1.83 0.17
C VAL A 43 -2.19 -1.43 0.00
N THR A 44 -2.49 -0.69 -1.06
CA THR A 44 -3.87 -0.42 -1.49
C THR A 44 -4.13 -1.16 -2.78
N ALA A 45 -5.21 -1.95 -2.83
CA ALA A 45 -5.72 -2.49 -4.08
C ALA A 45 -6.83 -1.57 -4.61
N TRP A 46 -6.87 -1.38 -5.93
CA TRP A 46 -7.90 -0.60 -6.60
C TRP A 46 -8.31 -1.27 -7.90
N GLU A 47 -9.51 -0.92 -8.36
CA GLU A 47 -10.04 -1.34 -9.65
C GLU A 47 -10.73 -0.17 -10.36
N PRO A 48 -10.76 -0.17 -11.70
CA PRO A 48 -11.62 0.72 -12.47
C PRO A 48 -13.09 0.65 -12.03
N PRO A 49 -13.86 1.74 -12.14
CA PRO A 49 -15.32 1.67 -12.16
C PRO A 49 -15.76 0.63 -13.20
N GLU A 50 -16.67 -0.28 -12.81
CA GLU A 50 -17.10 -1.46 -13.58
C GLU A 50 -16.06 -2.61 -13.73
N GLY A 51 -14.91 -2.50 -13.06
CA GLY A 51 -13.87 -3.53 -12.99
C GLY A 51 -12.97 -3.62 -14.22
N ASP A 52 -11.91 -4.44 -14.13
CA ASP A 52 -10.88 -4.59 -15.19
C ASP A 52 -11.49 -5.07 -16.54
N LEU A 53 -12.58 -5.85 -16.51
CA LEU A 53 -13.25 -6.33 -17.71
C LEU A 53 -13.92 -5.20 -18.51
N ALA A 54 -14.52 -4.21 -17.84
CA ALA A 54 -15.13 -3.07 -18.50
C ALA A 54 -14.06 -2.14 -19.10
N ALA A 55 -12.95 -1.92 -18.39
CA ALA A 55 -11.80 -1.17 -18.91
C ALA A 55 -11.22 -1.79 -20.18
N ARG A 56 -11.17 -3.13 -20.28
CA ARG A 56 -10.75 -3.85 -21.50
C ARG A 56 -11.77 -3.79 -22.64
N ARG A 57 -13.06 -3.69 -22.32
CA ARG A 57 -14.16 -3.64 -23.30
C ARG A 57 -14.27 -2.27 -23.97
N PHE A 58 -13.94 -1.20 -23.25
CA PHE A 58 -14.08 0.18 -23.70
C PHE A 58 -12.72 0.90 -23.67
N PRO A 59 -12.07 1.12 -24.82
CA PRO A 59 -10.75 1.78 -24.89
C PRO A 59 -10.71 3.17 -24.24
N ALA A 60 -11.83 3.88 -24.20
CA ALA A 60 -11.96 5.16 -23.51
C ALA A 60 -11.85 5.04 -21.98
N ALA A 61 -12.30 3.93 -21.39
CA ALA A 61 -12.13 3.64 -19.96
C ALA A 61 -10.67 3.30 -19.63
N ALA A 62 -9.95 2.62 -20.54
CA ALA A 62 -8.53 2.36 -20.37
C ALA A 62 -7.68 3.66 -20.26
N ALA A 63 -8.11 4.74 -20.92
CA ALA A 63 -7.44 6.05 -20.81
C ALA A 63 -7.54 6.69 -19.42
N LEU A 64 -8.48 6.26 -18.58
CA LEU A 64 -8.69 6.77 -17.22
C LEU A 64 -7.94 5.95 -16.15
N VAL A 65 -7.31 4.83 -16.52
CA VAL A 65 -6.53 3.97 -15.62
C VAL A 65 -5.45 4.75 -14.84
N PRO A 66 -4.65 5.64 -15.45
CA PRO A 66 -3.66 6.42 -14.70
C PRO A 66 -4.29 7.34 -13.64
N GLU A 67 -5.48 7.87 -13.93
CA GLU A 67 -6.20 8.75 -13.02
C GLU A 67 -6.77 7.98 -11.83
N TRP A 68 -7.28 6.77 -12.05
CA TRP A 68 -7.73 5.90 -10.96
C TRP A 68 -6.58 5.40 -10.10
N GLU A 69 -5.43 5.05 -10.69
CA GLU A 69 -4.22 4.72 -9.92
C GLU A 69 -3.77 5.92 -9.06
N ARG A 70 -3.78 7.13 -9.62
CA ARG A 70 -3.46 8.36 -8.88
C ARG A 70 -4.40 8.56 -7.69
N LEU A 71 -5.70 8.37 -7.87
CA LEU A 71 -6.69 8.46 -6.78
C LEU A 71 -6.47 7.38 -5.72
N ALA A 72 -6.15 6.14 -6.12
CA ALA A 72 -5.83 5.07 -5.18
C ALA A 72 -4.57 5.39 -4.36
N ARG A 73 -3.55 5.96 -5.02
CA ARG A 73 -2.33 6.44 -4.38
C ARG A 73 -2.62 7.57 -3.39
N GLU A 74 -3.44 8.54 -3.76
CA GLU A 74 -3.83 9.63 -2.85
C GLU A 74 -4.54 9.12 -1.60
N ARG A 75 -5.48 8.17 -1.77
CA ARG A 75 -6.15 7.51 -0.63
C ARG A 75 -5.17 6.79 0.29
N LEU A 76 -4.15 6.14 -0.26
CA LEU A 76 -3.10 5.52 0.53
C LEU A 76 -2.32 6.57 1.32
N LEU A 77 -1.91 7.67 0.68
CA LEU A 77 -1.18 8.76 1.36
C LEU A 77 -2.01 9.41 2.46
N ASP A 78 -3.32 9.58 2.26
CA ASP A 78 -4.23 10.11 3.30
C ASP A 78 -4.33 9.16 4.50
N ALA A 79 -4.37 7.85 4.26
CA ALA A 79 -4.34 6.87 5.33
C ALA A 79 -3.02 6.91 6.11
N LEU A 80 -1.88 7.11 5.43
CA LEU A 80 -0.59 7.31 6.09
C LEU A 80 -0.61 8.57 6.97
N ARG A 81 -1.09 9.70 6.43
CA ARG A 81 -1.21 10.95 7.19
C ARG A 81 -2.11 10.80 8.42
N ALA A 82 -3.20 10.06 8.29
CA ALA A 82 -4.13 9.82 9.40
C ALA A 82 -3.50 9.00 10.54
N VAL A 83 -2.59 8.07 10.24
CA VAL A 83 -1.98 7.18 11.24
C VAL A 83 -0.64 7.71 11.76
N PHE A 84 0.19 8.28 10.89
CA PHE A 84 1.56 8.68 11.20
C PHE A 84 1.74 10.20 11.31
N GLY A 85 0.76 11.00 10.88
CA GLY A 85 0.86 12.46 10.83
C GLY A 85 1.58 12.99 9.58
N ASP A 86 2.15 12.11 8.75
CA ASP A 86 2.81 12.45 7.50
C ASP A 86 2.57 11.37 6.42
N ALA A 87 3.06 11.61 5.20
CA ALA A 87 2.89 10.70 4.07
C ALA A 87 3.89 9.52 4.05
N SER A 88 4.72 9.40 5.08
CA SER A 88 5.73 8.37 5.31
C SER A 88 5.32 7.50 6.50
N THR A 89 5.97 6.34 6.63
CA THR A 89 5.78 5.45 7.78
C THR A 89 6.85 5.65 8.85
N GLY A 90 7.91 6.42 8.55
CA GLY A 90 9.11 6.53 9.39
C GLY A 90 9.84 5.20 9.60
N LEU A 91 9.50 4.16 8.83
CA LEU A 91 10.07 2.81 8.88
C LEU A 91 10.67 2.47 7.51
N PRO A 92 11.70 1.60 7.46
CA PRO A 92 12.19 1.10 6.19
C PRO A 92 11.08 0.37 5.43
N GLY A 93 11.07 0.49 4.10
CA GLY A 93 10.02 -0.08 3.25
C GLY A 93 9.46 0.95 2.28
N GLY A 94 8.27 0.68 1.74
CA GLY A 94 7.63 1.53 0.75
C GLY A 94 6.13 1.24 0.67
N THR A 95 5.45 1.93 -0.23
CA THR A 95 4.00 1.78 -0.47
C THR A 95 3.74 1.11 -1.80
N LEU A 96 2.70 0.27 -1.87
CA LEU A 96 2.23 -0.35 -3.11
C LEU A 96 0.78 0.08 -3.38
N VAL A 97 0.51 0.40 -4.64
CA VAL A 97 -0.80 0.80 -5.20
C VAL A 97 -1.03 -0.04 -6.43
#